data_AF-A0A5K1AUY7-F1
#
_entry.id   AF-A0A5K1AUY7-F1
#
_cell.length_a   1.000
_cell.length_b   1.000
_cell.length_c   1.000
_cell.angle_alpha   90.00
_cell.angle_beta   90.00
_cell.angle_gamma   90.00
#
_symmetry.space_group_name_H-M   'P 1'
#
loop_
_entity.id
_entity.type
_entity.pdbx_description
1 polymer ?
#
loop_
_entity_poly.entity_id
_entity_poly.type
_entity_poly.pdbx_seq_one_letter_code
_entity_poly.pdbx_strand_id
1 'polypeptide(L)'
;SAPCNVLTIPLPRYTELENCVSRMPSANEDSAIGSLLEWPLRLNRPPPRAALMKNGVAAFQADTRRWVRRITYYKSLISNLASPSIRNVMDMNAFFGGFAAGLMKDPVWVMNVVPARKPSTLGVIYDRGLIGIHHN
;
A
#
# COMPACT_ATOMS: atom_id res chain seq x y z
N SER A 1 -8.99 27.91 3.55
CA SER A 1 -9.56 26.57 3.30
C SER A 1 -10.32 26.14 4.53
N ALA A 2 -11.63 25.91 4.41
CA ALA A 2 -12.52 25.60 5.53
C ALA A 2 -12.36 24.13 5.97
N PRO A 3 -12.54 23.79 7.27
CA PRO A 3 -12.55 22.42 7.75
C PRO A 3 -13.81 21.68 7.30
N CYS A 4 -13.66 20.42 6.88
CA CYS A 4 -14.79 19.55 6.52
C CYS A 4 -15.57 19.20 7.80
N ASN A 5 -16.71 19.84 8.02
CA ASN A 5 -17.63 19.40 9.07
C ASN A 5 -18.33 18.11 8.60
N VAL A 6 -18.26 17.06 9.41
CA VAL A 6 -19.02 15.83 9.18
C VAL A 6 -20.49 16.15 9.40
N LEU A 7 -21.22 16.42 8.31
CA LEU A 7 -22.67 16.64 8.38
C LEU A 7 -23.33 15.34 8.86
N THR A 8 -24.02 15.41 10.00
CA THR A 8 -25.00 14.40 10.39
C THR A 8 -26.12 14.41 9.35
N ILE A 9 -26.30 13.30 8.63
CA ILE A 9 -27.29 13.20 7.54
C ILE A 9 -28.60 12.60 8.09
N PRO A 10 -29.69 13.37 8.25
CA PRO A 10 -31.03 12.81 8.16
C PRO A 10 -31.48 12.84 6.69
N LEU A 11 -31.72 11.68 6.08
CA LEU A 11 -32.33 11.61 4.74
C LEU A 11 -33.87 11.73 4.84
N PRO A 12 -34.58 12.21 3.79
CA PRO A 12 -34.23 12.05 2.38
C PRO A 12 -34.42 13.32 1.52
N ARG A 13 -33.31 13.91 1.04
CA ARG A 13 -33.24 14.66 -0.23
C ARG A 13 -31.78 14.80 -0.65
N TYR A 14 -31.56 14.79 -1.96
CA TYR A 14 -30.24 14.86 -2.57
C TYR A 14 -29.56 16.19 -2.19
N THR A 15 -28.36 16.11 -1.61
CA THR A 15 -27.53 17.29 -1.24
C THR A 15 -26.42 17.44 -2.27
N GLU A 16 -26.16 18.65 -2.75
CA GLU A 16 -25.02 18.92 -3.61
C GLU A 16 -23.70 18.66 -2.86
N LEU A 17 -22.74 18.06 -3.57
CA LEU A 17 -21.41 17.80 -3.03
C LEU A 17 -20.62 19.11 -2.99
N GLU A 18 -20.19 19.52 -1.80
CA GLU A 18 -19.29 20.65 -1.64
C GLU A 18 -17.84 20.29 -2.02
N ASN A 19 -17.11 21.26 -2.59
CA ASN A 19 -15.69 21.15 -2.88
C ASN A 19 -14.88 21.15 -1.58
N CYS A 20 -14.84 20.01 -0.90
CA CYS A 20 -14.07 19.81 0.30
C CYS A 20 -12.69 19.23 -0.05
N VAL A 21 -11.65 20.05 0.07
CA VAL A 21 -10.27 19.57 0.06
C VAL A 21 -9.81 19.56 1.51
N SER A 22 -9.81 18.37 2.12
CA SER A 22 -9.20 18.19 3.44
C SER A 22 -7.75 18.64 3.36
N ARG A 23 -7.38 19.62 4.20
CA ARG A 23 -5.99 20.07 4.28
C ARG A 23 -5.16 18.88 4.74
N MET A 24 -4.18 18.49 3.93
CA MET A 24 -3.25 17.43 4.32
C MET A 24 -2.55 17.89 5.61
N PRO A 25 -2.55 17.08 6.69
CA PRO A 25 -1.93 17.47 7.94
C PRO A 25 -0.49 17.89 7.68
N SER A 26 -0.10 19.02 8.27
CA SER A 26 1.26 19.53 8.08
C SER A 26 2.25 18.52 8.64
N ALA A 27 3.48 18.46 8.11
CA ALA A 27 4.51 17.51 8.55
C ALA A 27 4.85 17.59 10.06
N ASN A 28 4.35 18.62 10.76
CA ASN A 28 4.51 18.87 12.19
C ASN A 28 3.31 18.44 13.05
N GLU A 29 2.23 17.94 12.45
CA GLU A 29 1.14 17.28 13.18
C GLU A 29 1.44 15.78 13.24
N ASP A 30 1.16 15.15 14.38
CA ASP A 30 1.41 13.73 14.71
C ASP A 30 0.60 12.72 13.86
N SER A 31 0.36 13.04 12.60
CA SER A 31 -0.21 12.13 11.61
C SER A 31 0.92 11.36 10.93
N ALA A 32 0.89 10.04 11.06
CA ALA A 32 1.87 9.10 10.50
C ALA A 32 2.11 9.25 8.97
N ILE A 33 1.27 10.03 8.27
CA ILE A 33 1.35 10.29 6.83
C ILE A 33 2.38 11.40 6.51
N GLY A 34 2.54 12.41 7.38
CA GLY A 34 3.46 13.54 7.16
C GLY A 34 4.95 13.19 7.29
N SER A 35 5.26 12.02 7.87
CA SER A 35 6.61 11.49 8.08
C SER A 35 7.02 10.42 7.07
N LEU A 36 6.17 10.11 6.08
CA LEU A 36 6.51 9.14 5.05
C LEU A 36 7.55 9.72 4.09
N LEU A 37 8.54 8.90 3.74
CA LEU A 37 9.49 9.27 2.70
C LEU A 37 8.78 9.44 1.35
N GLU A 38 9.33 10.30 0.50
CA GLU A 38 8.84 10.46 -0.86
C GLU A 38 8.93 9.15 -1.67
N TRP A 39 8.06 9.02 -2.66
CA TRP A 39 8.17 7.93 -3.63
C TRP A 39 9.38 8.17 -4.54
N PRO A 40 10.17 7.15 -4.90
CA PRO A 40 10.02 5.72 -4.60
C PRO A 40 10.74 5.23 -3.33
N LEU A 41 11.32 6.12 -2.50
CA LEU A 41 12.12 5.72 -1.34
C LEU A 41 11.31 4.97 -0.28
N ARG A 42 10.05 5.37 -0.05
CA ARG A 42 9.14 4.67 0.86
C ARG A 42 8.83 3.23 0.44
N LEU A 43 9.12 2.83 -0.80
CA LEU A 43 8.93 1.47 -1.27
C LEU A 43 9.81 0.45 -0.54
N ASN A 44 10.96 0.84 0.02
CA ASN A 44 11.86 -0.09 0.71
C ASN A 44 12.15 0.30 2.16
N ARG A 45 11.49 1.35 2.66
CA ARG A 45 11.61 1.80 4.04
C ARG A 45 10.41 1.32 4.85
N PRO A 46 10.60 0.70 6.03
CA PRO A 46 9.48 0.40 6.92
C PRO A 46 8.77 1.71 7.33
N PRO A 47 7.45 1.83 7.11
CA PRO A 47 6.70 3.02 7.52
C PRO A 47 6.43 3.03 9.04
N PRO A 48 6.07 4.17 9.64
CA PRO A 48 5.74 4.27 11.07
C PRO A 48 4.67 3.25 11.51
N ARG A 49 3.66 3.01 10.68
CA ARG A 49 2.59 2.03 10.95
C ARG A 49 3.12 0.61 11.14
N ALA A 50 4.23 0.25 10.48
CA ALA A 50 4.86 -1.06 10.69
C ALA A 50 5.49 -1.19 12.09
N ALA A 51 5.88 -0.08 12.74
CA ALA A 51 6.40 -0.10 14.10
C ALA A 51 5.31 -0.33 15.17
N LEU A 52 4.05 -0.04 14.85
CA LEU A 52 2.91 -0.31 15.72
C LEU A 52 2.55 -1.80 15.80
N MET A 53 3.06 -2.60 14.87
CA MET A 53 2.83 -4.04 14.82
C MET A 53 3.94 -4.79 15.57
N LYS A 54 3.59 -5.90 16.23
CA LYS A 54 4.58 -6.78 16.88
C LYS A 54 5.63 -7.25 15.86
N ASN A 55 6.89 -6.88 16.08
CA ASN A 55 8.02 -7.16 15.17
C ASN A 55 7.82 -6.64 13.73
N GLY A 56 6.93 -5.67 13.50
CA GLY A 56 6.51 -5.30 12.14
C GLY A 56 7.63 -4.71 11.29
N VAL A 57 8.53 -3.92 11.87
CA VAL A 57 9.73 -3.40 11.17
C VAL A 57 10.62 -4.53 10.66
N ALA A 58 10.94 -5.49 11.52
CA ALA A 58 11.77 -6.64 11.16
C ALA A 58 11.06 -7.53 10.13
N ALA A 59 9.75 -7.75 10.31
CA ALA A 59 8.93 -8.54 9.39
C ALA A 59 8.81 -7.88 8.01
N PHE A 60 8.64 -6.55 7.93
CA PHE A 60 8.63 -5.79 6.68
C PHE A 60 9.94 -5.95 5.91
N GLN A 61 11.07 -5.83 6.61
CA GLN A 61 12.38 -5.99 5.99
C GLN A 61 12.61 -7.43 5.51
N ALA A 62 12.18 -8.41 6.31
CA ALA A 62 12.25 -9.83 5.94
C ALA A 62 11.39 -10.14 4.70
N ASP A 63 10.17 -9.61 4.65
CA ASP A 63 9.26 -9.74 3.50
C ASP A 63 9.87 -9.12 2.24
N THR A 64 10.40 -7.89 2.33
CA THR A 64 11.07 -7.20 1.22
C THR A 64 12.26 -8.01 0.69
N ARG A 65 13.17 -8.47 1.57
CA ARG A 65 14.31 -9.29 1.16
C ARG A 65 13.90 -10.62 0.54
N ARG A 66 12.86 -11.27 1.09
CA ARG A 66 12.32 -12.53 0.58
C ARG A 66 11.80 -12.37 -0.83
N TRP A 67 11.03 -11.31 -1.10
CA TRP A 67 10.45 -11.08 -2.42
C TRP A 67 11.45 -10.65 -3.47
N VAL A 68 12.46 -9.85 -3.12
CA VAL A 68 13.59 -9.57 -4.03
C VAL A 68 14.21 -10.86 -4.56
N ARG A 69 14.49 -11.83 -3.68
CA ARG A 69 15.06 -13.13 -4.07
C ARG A 69 14.09 -13.97 -4.91
N ARG A 70 12.81 -14.01 -4.52
CA ARG A 70 11.79 -14.82 -5.20
C ARG A 70 11.48 -14.31 -6.59
N ILE A 71 11.45 -13.00 -6.78
CA ILE A 71 11.18 -12.40 -8.10
C ILE A 71 12.30 -12.74 -9.08
N THR A 72 13.56 -12.71 -8.64
CA THR A 72 14.68 -13.18 -9.48
C THR A 72 14.46 -14.63 -9.94
N TYR A 73 14.03 -15.52 -9.04
CA TYR A 73 13.70 -16.90 -9.39
C TYR A 73 12.46 -17.04 -10.30
N TYR A 74 11.40 -16.27 -10.05
CA TYR A 74 10.20 -16.33 -10.90
C TYR A 74 10.47 -15.82 -12.31
N LYS A 75 11.31 -14.80 -12.48
CA LYS A 75 11.73 -14.33 -13.80
C LYS A 75 12.54 -15.39 -14.56
N SER A 76 13.28 -16.26 -13.88
CA SER A 76 13.97 -17.37 -14.56
C SER A 76 13.04 -18.51 -14.99
N LEU A 77 11.90 -18.69 -14.32
CA LEU A 77 10.91 -19.71 -14.68
C LEU A 77 9.87 -19.22 -15.69
N ILE A 78 9.45 -17.97 -15.53
CA ILE A 78 8.37 -17.34 -16.29
C ILE A 78 9.04 -16.25 -17.12
N SER A 79 9.54 -16.64 -18.29
CA SER A 79 10.31 -15.78 -19.20
C SER A 79 9.59 -14.48 -19.57
N ASN A 80 8.26 -14.47 -19.46
CA ASN A 80 7.40 -13.36 -19.84
C ASN A 80 6.83 -12.55 -18.65
N LEU A 81 7.23 -12.85 -17.40
CA LEU A 81 6.76 -12.14 -16.18
C LEU A 81 7.25 -10.69 -16.12
N ALA A 82 8.42 -10.40 -16.69
CA ALA A 82 8.97 -9.04 -16.79
C ALA A 82 8.80 -8.44 -18.20
N SER A 83 7.95 -9.06 -19.02
CA SER A 83 7.65 -8.65 -20.39
C SER A 83 6.30 -7.92 -20.45
N PRO A 84 6.09 -7.00 -21.41
CA PRO A 84 4.81 -6.35 -21.65
C PRO A 84 3.61 -7.29 -21.91
N SER A 85 3.87 -8.59 -22.09
CA SER A 85 2.84 -9.63 -22.26
C SER A 85 2.02 -9.88 -20.98
N ILE A 86 2.62 -9.74 -19.80
CA ILE A 86 1.91 -9.82 -18.52
C ILE A 86 1.97 -8.43 -17.93
N ARG A 87 0.84 -7.72 -17.91
CA ARG A 87 0.77 -6.36 -17.36
C ARG A 87 0.08 -6.29 -16.01
N ASN A 88 -0.66 -7.33 -15.64
CA ASN A 88 -1.61 -7.31 -14.54
C ASN A 88 -1.38 -8.57 -13.70
N VAL A 89 -1.04 -8.43 -12.42
CA VAL A 89 -0.90 -9.56 -11.50
C VAL A 89 -1.72 -9.30 -10.24
N MET A 90 -2.32 -10.34 -9.69
CA MET A 90 -3.05 -10.28 -8.42
C MET A 90 -2.30 -11.09 -7.37
N ASP A 91 -1.77 -10.43 -6.34
CA ASP A 91 -1.16 -11.08 -5.19
C ASP A 91 -2.23 -11.33 -4.12
N MET A 92 -2.79 -12.54 -4.11
CA MET A 92 -3.89 -12.93 -3.23
C MET A 92 -3.51 -13.07 -1.75
N ASN A 93 -2.22 -12.92 -1.40
CA ASN A 93 -1.76 -12.99 -0.02
C ASN A 93 -0.64 -11.97 0.21
N ALA A 94 -0.94 -10.72 -0.12
CA ALA A 94 -0.02 -9.61 -0.03
C ALA A 94 0.19 -9.22 1.43
N PHE A 95 1.27 -9.71 2.06
CA PHE A 95 1.59 -9.39 3.45
C PHE A 95 1.98 -7.91 3.58
N PHE A 96 3.24 -7.52 3.31
CA PHE A 96 3.65 -6.11 3.27
C PHE A 96 3.80 -5.57 1.84
N GLY A 97 3.18 -6.22 0.86
CA GLY A 97 3.28 -5.86 -0.56
C GLY A 97 4.70 -6.05 -1.14
N GLY A 98 5.54 -6.90 -0.54
CA GLY A 98 6.92 -7.10 -1.01
C GLY A 98 7.02 -7.64 -2.43
N PHE A 99 6.04 -8.43 -2.87
CA PHE A 99 5.97 -8.92 -4.26
C PHE A 99 5.84 -7.76 -5.25
N ALA A 100 4.83 -6.91 -5.06
CA ALA A 100 4.63 -5.71 -5.88
C ALA A 100 5.85 -4.78 -5.83
N ALA A 101 6.44 -4.60 -4.66
CA ALA A 101 7.62 -3.75 -4.49
C ALA A 101 8.85 -4.24 -5.27
N GLY A 102 9.06 -5.56 -5.34
CA GLY A 102 10.18 -6.11 -6.10
C GLY A 102 9.95 -6.10 -7.62
N LEU A 103 8.69 -5.98 -8.07
CA LEU A 103 8.32 -5.84 -9.49
C LEU A 103 8.21 -4.39 -9.97
N MET A 104 8.49 -3.39 -9.13
CA MET A 104 8.33 -1.97 -9.47
C MET A 104 8.97 -1.61 -10.83
N LYS A 105 10.18 -2.13 -11.08
CA LYS A 105 10.94 -1.79 -12.31
C LYS A 105 10.41 -2.49 -13.56
N ASP A 106 9.50 -3.43 -13.42
CA ASP A 106 8.90 -4.20 -14.50
C ASP A 106 7.61 -3.52 -14.98
N PRO A 107 7.20 -3.69 -16.25
CA PRO A 107 5.99 -3.08 -16.81
C PRO A 107 4.71 -3.82 -16.36
N VAL A 108 4.61 -4.10 -15.05
CA VAL A 108 3.57 -4.91 -14.41
C VAL A 108 2.95 -4.12 -13.28
N TRP A 109 1.62 -4.05 -13.24
CA TRP A 109 0.90 -3.59 -12.05
C TRP A 109 0.41 -4.78 -11.24
N VAL A 110 0.42 -4.62 -9.91
CA VAL A 110 0.04 -5.66 -8.97
C VAL A 110 -1.12 -5.18 -8.10
N MET A 111 -2.26 -5.89 -8.12
CA MET A 111 -3.29 -5.75 -7.07
C MET A 111 -2.83 -6.52 -5.84
N ASN A 112 -2.59 -5.83 -4.73
CA ASN A 112 -2.27 -6.49 -3.47
C ASN A 112 -3.58 -6.84 -2.74
N VAL A 113 -3.78 -8.09 -2.36
CA VAL A 113 -4.96 -8.53 -1.61
C VAL A 113 -4.53 -9.11 -0.27
N VAL A 114 -5.06 -8.55 0.81
CA VAL A 114 -4.81 -9.01 2.19
C VAL A 114 -6.01 -9.86 2.64
N PRO A 115 -5.84 -11.18 2.90
CA PRO A 115 -6.93 -12.04 3.34
C PRO A 115 -7.48 -11.65 4.73
N ALA A 116 -8.79 -11.79 4.95
CA ALA A 116 -9.42 -11.42 6.22
C ALA A 116 -8.92 -12.19 7.44
N ARG A 117 -8.42 -13.42 7.25
CA ARG A 117 -7.86 -14.26 8.34
C ARG A 117 -6.38 -13.95 8.64
N LYS A 118 -5.81 -12.89 8.07
CA LYS A 118 -4.42 -12.45 8.30
C LYS A 118 -4.39 -11.10 9.05
N PRO A 119 -3.26 -10.74 9.70
CA PRO A 119 -3.11 -9.42 10.28
C PRO A 119 -3.38 -8.32 9.25
N SER A 120 -4.09 -7.27 9.64
CA SER A 120 -4.35 -6.13 8.75
C SER A 120 -3.05 -5.39 8.45
N THR A 121 -2.49 -5.63 7.27
CA THR A 121 -1.27 -5.00 6.76
C THR A 121 -1.55 -4.01 5.65
N LEU A 122 -2.81 -3.84 5.25
CA LEU A 122 -3.22 -3.00 4.13
C LEU A 122 -2.77 -1.54 4.32
N GLY A 123 -2.82 -1.03 5.55
CA GLY A 123 -2.27 0.28 5.85
C GLY A 123 -0.77 0.38 5.54
N VAL A 124 0.03 -0.64 5.85
CA VAL A 124 1.48 -0.62 5.54
C VAL A 124 1.71 -0.66 4.02
N ILE A 125 0.83 -1.35 3.27
CA ILE A 125 0.86 -1.36 1.79
C ILE A 125 0.61 0.04 1.24
N TYR A 126 -0.36 0.78 1.78
CA TYR A 126 -0.64 2.16 1.38
C TYR A 126 0.51 3.11 1.75
N ASP A 127 1.07 3.00 2.95
CA ASP A 127 2.20 3.83 3.37
C ASP A 127 3.47 3.55 2.55
N ARG A 128 3.57 2.35 1.96
CA ARG A 128 4.61 1.97 1.00
C ARG A 128 4.39 2.62 -0.38
N GLY A 129 3.20 3.15 -0.65
CA GLY A 129 2.80 3.77 -1.92
C GLY A 129 2.18 2.78 -2.93
N LEU A 130 1.68 1.64 -2.46
CA LEU A 130 1.09 0.59 -3.30
C LEU A 130 -0.43 0.55 -3.17
N ILE A 131 -1.11 0.04 -4.19
CA ILE A 131 -2.56 -0.20 -4.16
C ILE A 131 -2.87 -1.58 -3.59
N GLY A 132 -4.02 -1.72 -2.92
CA GLY A 132 -4.47 -3.02 -2.44
C GLY A 132 -5.87 -3.00 -1.86
N ILE A 133 -6.38 -4.18 -1.53
CA ILE A 133 -7.70 -4.40 -0.94
C ILE A 133 -7.65 -5.47 0.16
N HIS A 134 -8.66 -5.48 1.01
CA HIS A 134 -8.99 -6.63 1.85
C HIS A 134 -9.99 -7.54 1.13
N HIS A 135 -9.83 -8.86 1.28
CA HIS A 135 -10.81 -9.85 0.82
C HIS A 135 -11.32 -10.68 2.00
N ASN A 136 -12.64 -10.79 2.12
CA ASN A 136 -13.33 -11.52 3.19
C ASN A 136 -13.60 -12.98 2.86
#